data_AF-A0A7Y3U6W7-F1
#
_entry.id   AF-A0A7Y3U6W7-F1
#
_cell.length_a   1.000
_cell.length_b   1.000
_cell.length_c   1.000
_cell.angle_alpha   90.00
_cell.angle_beta   90.00
_cell.angle_gamma   90.00
#
_symmetry.space_group_name_H-M   'P 1'
#
loop_
_entity.id
_entity.type
_entity.pdbx_description
1 polymer ?
#
loop_
_entity_poly.entity_id
_entity_poly.type
_entity_poly.pdbx_seq_one_letter_code
_entity_poly.pdbx_strand_id
1 'polypeptide(L)' 'MDSLTEQIIAAAIEVHRILGPGLLESIYEEALCHEFSLREIPFERQKELDVIYKDKVIKGHC' A
#
# COMPACT_ATOMS: atom_id res chain seq x y z
N MET A 1 -10.57 0.04 -20.43
CA MET A 1 -9.99 0.72 -19.26
C MET A 1 -10.52 -0.04 -18.07
N ASP A 2 -9.64 -0.71 -17.33
CA ASP A 2 -10.01 -1.59 -16.23
C ASP A 2 -10.50 -0.78 -15.03
N SER A 3 -11.77 -0.97 -14.66
CA SER A 3 -12.44 -0.29 -13.53
C SER A 3 -11.71 -0.48 -12.18
N LEU A 4 -10.97 -1.58 -12.03
CA LEU A 4 -10.16 -1.83 -10.84
C LEU A 4 -9.00 -0.83 -10.71
N THR A 5 -8.31 -0.56 -11.81
CA THR A 5 -7.19 0.40 -11.84
C THR A 5 -7.66 1.80 -11.46
N GLU A 6 -8.82 2.21 -11.97
CA GLU A 6 -9.43 3.51 -11.63
C GLU A 6 -9.75 3.62 -10.14
N GLN A 7 -10.28 2.55 -9.54
CA GLN A 7 -10.58 2.52 -8.11
C GLN A 7 -9.32 2.58 -7.23
N ILE A 8 -8.26 1.87 -7.63
CA ILE A 8 -6.96 1.91 -6.94
C ILE A 8 -6.36 3.31 -6.99
N ILE A 9 -6.36 3.94 -8.18
CA ILE A 9 -5.85 5.30 -8.36
C ILE A 9 -6.67 6.29 -7.54
N ALA A 10 -8.00 6.18 -7.56
CA ALA A 10 -8.87 7.05 -6.78
C ALA A 10 -8.60 6.93 -5.26
N ALA A 11 -8.42 5.71 -4.75
CA ALA A 11 -8.05 5.48 -3.35
C ALA A 11 -6.69 6.13 -3.00
N ALA A 12 -5.67 5.95 -3.84
CA ALA A 12 -4.35 6.56 -3.61
C ALA A 12 -4.40 8.10 -3.62
N ILE A 13 -5.19 8.69 -4.52
CA ILE A 13 -5.41 10.14 -4.56
C ILE A 13 -6.12 10.63 -3.30
N GLU A 14 -7.14 9.91 -2.84
CA GLU A 14 -7.90 10.25 -1.62
C GLU A 14 -6.98 10.24 -0.39
N VAL A 15 -6.20 9.17 -0.21
CA VAL A 15 -5.21 9.03 0.85
C VAL A 15 -4.21 10.18 0.81
N HIS A 16 -3.64 10.48 -0.36
CA HIS A 16 -2.68 11.57 -0.50
C HIS A 16 -3.30 12.94 -0.22
N ARG A 17 -4.56 13.15 -0.61
CA ARG A 17 -5.30 14.40 -0.38
C ARG A 17 -5.63 14.61 1.10
N ILE A 18 -5.94 13.54 1.83
CA ILE A 18 -6.28 13.60 3.26
C ILE A 18 -5.02 13.71 4.13
N LEU A 19 -4.03 12.87 3.89
CA LEU A 19 -2.81 12.81 4.71
C LEU A 19 -1.82 13.95 4.42
N GLY A 20 -1.81 14.46 3.17
CA GLY A 20 -0.80 15.40 2.71
C GLY A 20 0.59 14.75 2.60
N PRO A 21 1.61 15.48 2.11
CA PRO A 21 2.99 14.98 1.99
C PRO A 21 3.74 15.01 3.33
N GLY A 22 4.70 14.08 3.51
CA GLY A 22 5.69 14.13 4.60
C GLY A 22 5.47 13.14 5.75
N LEU A 23 4.58 12.15 5.57
CA LEU A 23 4.38 11.08 6.55
C LEU A 23 5.25 9.85 6.24
N LEU A 24 5.33 8.95 7.22
CA LEU A 24 6.02 7.66 7.07
C LEU A 24 5.27 6.77 6.09
N GLU A 25 6.03 5.95 5.36
CA GLU A 25 5.51 5.00 4.37
C GLU A 25 4.49 4.03 4.99
N SER A 26 4.71 3.60 6.24
CA SER A 26 3.77 2.75 6.99
C SER A 26 2.40 3.38 7.18
N ILE A 27 2.31 4.70 7.33
CA ILE A 27 1.04 5.41 7.50
C ILE A 27 0.28 5.48 6.18
N TYR A 28 1.00 5.69 5.06
CA TYR A 28 0.38 5.63 3.74
C TYR A 28 -0.14 4.23 3.43
N GLU A 29 0.63 3.19 3.76
CA GLU A 29 0.18 1.80 3.61
C GLU A 29 -1.08 1.52 4.42
N GLU A 30 -1.11 1.89 5.71
CA GLU A 30 -2.28 1.70 6.58
C GLU A 30 -3.53 2.39 6.00
N ALA A 31 -3.38 3.65 5.56
CA ALA A 31 -4.49 4.42 5.01
C ALA A 31 -4.98 3.86 3.67
N LEU A 32 -4.07 3.40 2.81
CA LEU A 32 -4.42 2.78 1.54
C LEU A 32 -5.14 1.44 1.75
N CYS A 33 -4.68 0.64 2.72
CA CYS A 33 -5.35 -0.61 3.10
C CYS A 33 -6.73 -0.37 3.69
N HIS A 34 -6.90 0.72 4.45
CA HIS A 34 -8.21 1.13 4.93
C HIS A 34 -9.14 1.50 3.77
N GLU A 35 -8.67 2.28 2.80
CA GLU A 35 -9.44 2.62 1.59
C GLU A 35 -9.81 1.39 0.75
N PHE A 36 -8.87 0.46 0.57
CA PHE A 36 -9.14 -0.80 -0.14
C PHE A 36 -10.16 -1.65 0.60
N SER A 37 -10.13 -1.67 1.94
CA SER A 37 -11.15 -2.34 2.75
C SER A 37 -12.53 -1.71 2.58
N LEU A 38 -12.61 -0.37 2.55
CA LEU A 38 -13.87 0.36 2.35
C LEU A 38 -14.46 0.14 0.95
N ARG A 39 -13.60 -0.05 -0.05
CA ARG A 39 -13.98 -0.27 -1.44
C ARG A 39 -14.11 -1.77 -1.80
N GLU A 40 -13.99 -2.65 -0.80
CA GLU A 40 -14.03 -4.12 -0.95
C GLU A 40 -13.02 -4.66 -1.99
N ILE A 41 -11.90 -3.96 -2.16
CA ILE A 41 -10.81 -4.36 -3.05
C ILE A 41 -9.98 -5.42 -2.32
N PRO A 42 -9.74 -6.60 -2.90
CA PRO A 42 -8.88 -7.59 -2.28
C PRO A 42 -7.44 -7.09 -2.26
N PHE A 43 -6.83 -7.04 -1.07
CA PHE A 43 -5.43 -6.69 -0.87
C PHE A 43 -4.79 -7.63 0.15
N GLU A 44 -3.46 -7.74 0.09
CA GLU A 44 -2.65 -8.49 1.03
C GLU A 44 -1.61 -7.54 1.63
N ARG A 45 -1.48 -7.53 2.96
CA ARG A 45 -0.46 -6.78 3.69
C ARG A 45 0.55 -7.73 4.30
N GLN A 46 1.72 -7.21 4.63
CA GLN A 46 2.79 -7.93 5.30
C GLN A 46 3.21 -9.19 4.54
N LYS A 47 3.26 -9.10 3.21
CA LYS A 47 3.78 -10.21 2.41
C LYS A 47 5.25 -10.38 2.76
N GLU A 48 5.62 -11.59 3.19
CA GLU A 48 7.02 -11.93 3.43
C GLU A 48 7.78 -11.81 2.10
N LEU A 49 8.60 -10.76 2.00
CA LEU A 49 9.51 -10.57 0.89
C LEU A 49 10.93 -10.85 1.38
N ASP A 50 11.55 -11.84 0.76
CA ASP A 50 12.96 -12.11 0.92
C ASP A 50 13.74 -11.03 0.18
N VAL A 51 14.28 -10.06 0.92
CA VAL A 51 15.14 -9.02 0.36
C VAL A 51 16.58 -9.46 0.50
N ILE A 52 17.25 -9.65 -0.64
CA ILE A 52 18.68 -9.97 -0.67
C ILE A 52 19.45 -8.66 -0.46
N TYR A 53 20.12 -8.53 0.70
CA TYR A 53 21.01 -7.41 1.00
C TYR A 53 22.43 -7.92 1.26
N LYS A 54 23.37 -7.57 0.37
CA LYS A 54 24.79 -7.94 0.47
C LYS A 54 25.00 -9.44 0.76
N ASP A 55 24.44 -10.30 -0.10
CA ASP A 55 24.49 -11.77 0.01
C ASP A 55 23.80 -12.37 1.25
N LYS A 56 23.05 -11.57 2.02
CA LYS A 56 22.24 -12.04 3.14
C LYS A 56 20.75 -11.85 2.82
N VAL A 57 19.98 -12.93 2.97
CA VAL A 57 18.51 -12.87 2.89
C VAL A 57 18.00 -12.21 4.17
N ILE A 58 17.40 -11.04 4.03
CA ILE A 58 16.71 -10.33 5.11
C ILE A 58 15.22 -10.52 4.86
N LYS A 59 14.53 -11.08 5.86
CA LYS A 59 13.08 -11.18 5.86
C LYS A 59 12.49 -9.80 6.13
N GLY A 60 11.92 -9.18 5.11
CA GLY A 60 11.08 -8.00 5.24
C GLY A 60 9.62 -8.41 5.27
N HIS A 61 8.83 -7.70 6.08
CA HIS A 61 7.37 -7.72 5.94
C HIS A 61 7.00 -6.41 5.23
N CYS A 62 6.34 -6.49 4.07
CA CYS A 62 5.69 -5.33 3.42
C CYS A 62 4.17 -5.46 3.57
#